data_AF-G3LHY0-F1
#
_entry.id   AF-G3LHY0-F1
#
_cell.length_a   1.000
_cell.length_b   1.000
_cell.length_c   1.000
_cell.angle_alpha   90.00
_cell.angle_beta   90.00
_cell.angle_gamma   90.00
#
_symmetry.space_group_name_H-M   'P 1'
#
loop_
_entity.id
_entity.type
_entity.pdbx_description
1 polymer ?
#
loop_
_entity_poly.entity_id
_entity_poly.type
_entity_poly.pdbx_seq_one_letter_code
_entity_poly.pdbx_strand_id
1 'polypeptide(L)'
;DLYAFIVTAIAGALIHWTHFYRFDALAALVVAALMLRAGVGLLKESGRVFLESAPKGVDSDVIGDTLAADPGVCEVHDLHVWEVTSGFTALSAHVLVPSDKPCHGECHAVRRRLSVLLAERFDIEHVTLQVDHFHTEYRIPMQEIRQSMSAS
;
A
#
# COMPACT_ATOMS: atom_id res chain seq x y z
N ASP A 1 20.50 12.80 15.48
CA ASP A 1 21.28 14.02 15.81
C ASP A 1 22.25 13.91 16.97
N LEU A 2 21.86 13.51 18.19
CA LEU A 2 22.76 13.51 19.36
C LEU A 2 24.08 12.74 19.15
N TYR A 3 24.02 11.51 18.64
CA TYR A 3 25.22 10.69 18.40
C TYR A 3 26.14 11.29 17.32
N ALA A 4 25.57 11.88 16.27
CA ALA A 4 26.34 12.53 15.20
C ALA A 4 27.07 13.78 15.72
N PHE A 5 26.42 14.53 16.63
CA PHE A 5 27.02 15.69 17.27
C PHE A 5 28.18 15.29 18.20
N ILE A 6 27.99 14.26 19.03
CA ILE A 6 29.03 13.74 19.95
C ILE A 6 30.24 13.23 19.17
N VAL A 7 30.02 12.46 18.10
CA VAL A 7 31.12 11.94 17.25
C VAL A 7 31.90 13.07 16.59
N THR A 8 31.21 14.08 16.05
CA THR A 8 31.85 15.25 15.42
C THR A 8 32.64 16.07 16.44
N ALA A 9 32.11 16.29 17.64
CA ALA A 9 32.79 17.02 18.71
C ALA A 9 34.06 16.30 19.19
N ILE A 10 33.99 14.98 19.37
CA ILE A 10 35.15 14.15 19.77
C ILE A 10 36.22 14.16 18.66
N ALA A 11 35.82 14.05 17.39
CA ALA A 11 36.74 14.12 16.26
C ALA A 11 37.48 15.48 16.21
N GLY A 12 36.75 16.60 16.40
CA GLY A 12 37.35 17.93 16.46
C GLY A 12 38.36 18.09 17.61
N ALA A 13 38.06 17.56 18.79
CA ALA A 13 38.97 17.57 19.93
C ALA A 13 40.26 16.75 19.68
N LEU A 14 40.14 15.59 19.03
CA LEU A 14 41.28 14.74 18.68
C LEU A 14 42.18 15.36 17.60
N ILE A 15 41.60 16.02 16.59
CA ILE A 15 42.35 16.72 15.53
C ILE A 15 43.16 17.88 16.13
N HIS A 16 42.56 18.63 17.06
CA HIS A 16 43.24 19.74 17.74
C HIS A 16 44.48 19.27 18.51
N TRP A 17 44.41 18.09 19.16
CA TRP A 17 45.50 17.61 20.01
C TRP A 17 46.61 16.86 19.27
N THR A 18 46.29 16.21 18.14
CA THR A 18 47.23 15.32 17.44
C THR A 18 48.02 15.97 16.31
N HIS A 19 47.64 17.18 15.85
CA HIS A 19 48.24 17.90 14.71
C HIS A 19 48.36 17.08 13.42
N PHE A 20 47.62 15.97 13.32
CA PHE A 20 47.73 15.01 12.24
C PHE A 20 46.60 15.31 11.25
N TYR A 21 46.88 16.23 10.32
CA TYR A 21 45.92 16.83 9.38
C TYR A 21 45.13 15.83 8.51
N ARG A 22 45.54 14.55 8.45
CA ARG A 22 44.79 13.49 7.75
C ARG A 22 43.63 12.90 8.54
N PHE A 23 43.54 13.13 9.85
CA PHE A 23 42.38 12.73 10.65
C PHE A 23 41.11 13.46 10.21
N ASP A 24 41.23 14.71 9.77
CA ASP A 24 40.09 15.50 9.30
C ASP A 24 39.40 14.85 8.10
N ALA A 25 40.18 14.40 7.10
CA ALA A 25 39.65 13.69 5.93
C ALA A 25 38.99 12.34 6.31
N LEU A 26 39.58 11.60 7.25
CA LEU A 26 39.03 10.32 7.71
C LEU A 26 37.74 10.52 8.51
N ALA A 27 37.71 11.51 9.41
CA ALA A 27 36.54 11.88 10.19
C ALA A 27 35.39 12.32 9.27
N ALA A 28 35.69 13.15 8.25
CA ALA A 28 34.71 13.57 7.25
C ALA A 28 34.13 12.38 6.47
N LEU A 29 34.96 11.40 6.09
CA LEU A 29 34.51 10.19 5.41
C LEU A 29 33.58 9.35 6.29
N VAL A 30 33.89 9.20 7.58
CA VAL A 30 33.06 8.47 8.54
C VAL A 30 31.71 9.18 8.71
N VAL A 31 31.71 10.50 8.90
CA VAL A 31 30.47 11.28 9.01
C VAL A 31 29.64 11.17 7.73
N ALA A 32 30.26 11.31 6.55
CA ALA A 32 29.58 11.14 5.26
C ALA A 32 28.96 9.74 5.12
N ALA A 33 29.66 8.69 5.53
CA ALA A 33 29.14 7.32 5.50
C ALA A 33 27.95 7.12 6.46
N LEU A 34 28.00 7.71 7.66
CA LEU A 34 26.89 7.69 8.62
C LEU A 34 25.66 8.45 8.09
N MET A 35 25.87 9.63 7.49
CA MET A 35 24.81 10.43 6.87
C MET A 35 24.19 9.69 5.69
N LEU A 36 25.00 9.08 4.81
CA LEU A 36 24.52 8.26 3.70
C LEU A 36 23.68 7.07 4.19
N ARG A 37 24.17 6.34 5.20
CA ARG A 37 23.42 5.21 5.78
C ARG A 37 22.06 5.65 6.34
N ALA A 38 22.02 6.76 7.07
CA ALA A 38 20.78 7.32 7.61
C ALA A 38 19.84 7.78 6.48
N GLY A 39 20.38 8.49 5.48
CA GLY A 39 19.64 9.00 4.34
C GLY A 39 19.02 7.88 3.49
N VAL A 40 19.75 6.79 3.21
CA VAL A 40 19.22 5.65 2.44
C VAL A 40 18.04 4.98 3.15
N GLY A 41 18.06 4.90 4.48
CA GLY A 41 16.94 4.35 5.25
C GLY A 41 15.66 5.16 5.04
N LEU A 42 15.77 6.48 5.21
CA LEU A 42 14.66 7.41 5.01
C LEU A 42 14.17 7.40 3.56
N LEU A 43 15.09 7.41 2.58
CA LEU A 43 14.73 7.38 1.16
C LEU A 43 13.97 6.10 0.79
N LYS A 44 14.33 4.96 1.37
CA LYS A 44 13.62 3.68 1.16
C LYS A 44 12.23 3.71 1.78
N GLU A 45 12.07 4.31 2.96
CA GLU A 45 10.76 4.42 3.61
C GLU A 45 9.84 5.36 2.83
N SER A 46 10.30 6.56 2.48
CA SER A 46 9.55 7.48 1.64
C SER A 46 9.26 6.89 0.26
N GLY A 47 10.23 6.20 -0.34
CA GLY A 47 10.06 5.54 -1.63
C GLY A 47 8.98 4.46 -1.62
N ARG A 48 8.83 3.70 -0.53
CA ARG A 48 7.73 2.72 -0.39
C ARG A 48 6.35 3.38 -0.40
N VAL A 49 6.21 4.52 0.28
CA VAL A 49 4.96 5.29 0.28
C VAL A 49 4.67 5.85 -1.12
N PHE A 50 5.68 6.44 -1.78
CA PHE A 50 5.51 6.99 -3.14
C PHE A 50 5.23 5.93 -4.21
N LEU A 51 5.75 4.71 -4.03
CA LEU A 51 5.50 3.60 -4.94
C LEU A 51 4.22 2.83 -4.61
N GLU A 52 3.38 3.35 -3.70
CA GLU A 52 2.14 2.71 -3.24
C GLU A 52 2.35 1.24 -2.85
N SER A 53 3.53 0.93 -2.30
CA SER A 53 3.86 -0.43 -1.89
C SER A 53 2.98 -0.85 -0.71
N ALA A 54 2.64 -2.13 -0.65
CA ALA A 54 1.89 -2.68 0.47
C ALA A 54 2.56 -2.34 1.83
N PRO A 55 1.75 -2.06 2.88
CA PRO A 55 2.27 -1.81 4.22
C PRO A 55 3.08 -3.01 4.72
N LYS A 56 4.09 -2.77 5.56
CA LYS A 56 4.88 -3.87 6.14
C LYS A 56 3.97 -4.71 7.05
N GLY A 57 3.91 -6.01 6.79
CA GLY A 57 3.16 -6.96 7.62
C GLY A 57 1.67 -7.11 7.24
N VAL A 58 1.21 -6.47 6.17
CA VAL A 58 -0.10 -6.74 5.60
C VAL A 58 0.07 -7.74 4.46
N ASP A 59 -0.56 -8.90 4.61
CA ASP A 59 -0.58 -9.96 3.60
C ASP A 59 -1.88 -9.86 2.80
N SER A 60 -1.76 -9.48 1.52
CA SER A 60 -2.90 -9.36 0.62
C SER A 60 -3.62 -10.68 0.41
N ASP A 61 -2.90 -11.80 0.46
CA ASP A 61 -3.49 -13.12 0.25
C ASP A 61 -4.39 -13.48 1.44
N VAL A 62 -3.93 -13.21 2.67
CA VAL A 62 -4.74 -13.40 3.89
C VAL A 62 -5.99 -12.53 3.90
N ILE A 63 -5.89 -11.28 3.43
CA ILE A 63 -7.06 -10.40 3.31
C ILE A 63 -8.03 -10.96 2.25
N GLY A 64 -7.52 -11.34 1.08
CA GLY A 64 -8.31 -11.92 -0.01
C GLY A 64 -9.06 -13.17 0.44
N ASP A 65 -8.37 -14.11 1.07
CA ASP A 65 -8.96 -15.34 1.62
C ASP A 65 -10.03 -15.04 2.67
N THR A 66 -9.80 -14.05 3.54
CA THR A 66 -10.77 -13.66 4.56
C THR A 66 -12.02 -13.03 3.95
N LEU A 67 -11.87 -12.22 2.91
CA LEU A 67 -13.00 -11.61 2.20
C LEU A 67 -13.78 -12.67 1.40
N ALA A 68 -13.09 -13.59 0.74
CA ALA A 68 -13.69 -14.69 -0.03
C ALA A 68 -14.41 -15.73 0.85
N ALA A 69 -14.09 -15.79 2.14
CA ALA A 69 -14.79 -16.65 3.10
C ALA A 69 -16.17 -16.13 3.53
N ASP A 70 -16.55 -14.89 3.21
CA ASP A 70 -17.90 -14.38 3.46
C ASP A 70 -18.93 -15.10 2.57
N PRO A 71 -20.03 -15.65 3.12
CA PRO A 71 -20.99 -16.43 2.35
C PRO A 71 -21.76 -15.63 1.29
N GLY A 72 -21.69 -14.30 1.34
CA GLY A 72 -22.25 -13.40 0.32
C GLY A 72 -21.29 -13.10 -0.83
N VAL A 73 -20.07 -13.63 -0.80
CA VAL A 73 -19.02 -13.38 -1.79
C VAL A 73 -18.78 -14.64 -2.63
N CYS A 74 -18.77 -14.48 -3.95
CA CYS A 74 -18.38 -15.51 -4.90
C CYS A 74 -16.88 -15.45 -5.20
N GLU A 75 -16.36 -14.24 -5.39
CA GLU A 75 -15.00 -14.00 -5.84
C GLU A 75 -14.52 -12.61 -5.39
N VAL A 76 -13.22 -12.50 -5.13
CA VAL A 76 -12.53 -11.23 -4.87
C VAL A 76 -11.33 -11.14 -5.79
N HIS A 77 -11.22 -10.05 -6.53
CA HIS A 77 -10.12 -9.79 -7.44
C HIS A 77 -9.76 -8.30 -7.45
N ASP A 78 -8.67 -7.96 -8.14
CA ASP A 78 -8.10 -6.60 -8.15
C ASP A 78 -7.93 -6.04 -6.72
N LEU A 79 -7.57 -6.90 -5.76
CA LEU A 79 -7.31 -6.50 -4.38
C LEU A 79 -5.97 -5.77 -4.32
N HIS A 80 -6.04 -4.49 -4.02
CA HIS A 80 -4.89 -3.62 -3.87
C HIS A 80 -4.89 -3.02 -2.47
N VAL A 81 -3.75 -3.08 -1.80
CA VAL A 81 -3.54 -2.52 -0.48
C VAL A 81 -2.28 -1.66 -0.51
N TRP A 82 -2.39 -0.41 -0.06
CA TRP A 82 -1.28 0.54 -0.09
C TRP A 82 -1.29 1.43 1.15
N GLU A 83 -0.15 2.08 1.40
CA GLU A 83 0.03 3.03 2.50
C GLU A 83 0.04 4.46 1.93
N VAL A 84 -0.98 5.28 2.23
CA VAL A 84 -1.07 6.66 1.69
C VAL A 84 -0.08 7.58 2.40
N THR A 85 0.07 7.39 3.71
CA THR A 85 1.07 8.04 4.56
C THR A 85 1.38 7.11 5.72
N SER A 86 2.42 7.41 6.50
CA SER A 86 2.87 6.58 7.62
C SER A 86 1.71 6.18 8.54
N GLY A 87 1.40 4.89 8.58
CA GLY A 87 0.34 4.33 9.43
C GLY A 87 -1.10 4.54 8.92
N PHE A 88 -1.29 5.03 7.69
CA PHE A 88 -2.60 5.13 7.05
C PHE A 88 -2.69 4.15 5.87
N THR A 89 -3.27 2.98 6.15
CA THR A 89 -3.50 1.92 5.15
C THR A 89 -4.82 2.14 4.43
N ALA A 90 -4.80 2.02 3.12
CA ALA A 90 -5.97 2.05 2.25
C ALA A 90 -6.07 0.76 1.43
N LEU A 91 -7.30 0.40 1.07
CA LEU A 91 -7.59 -0.82 0.30
C LEU A 91 -8.65 -0.55 -0.77
N SER A 92 -8.45 -1.14 -1.95
CA SER A 92 -9.45 -1.25 -3.00
C SER A 92 -9.59 -2.70 -3.44
N ALA A 93 -10.82 -3.16 -3.69
CA ALA A 93 -11.07 -4.49 -4.21
C ALA A 93 -12.36 -4.54 -5.03
N HIS A 94 -12.42 -5.49 -5.97
CA HIS A 94 -13.63 -5.87 -6.66
C HIS A 94 -14.15 -7.18 -6.05
N VAL A 95 -15.41 -7.16 -5.63
CA VAL A 95 -16.10 -8.27 -4.98
C VAL A 95 -17.28 -8.67 -5.84
N LEU A 96 -17.33 -9.94 -6.26
CA LEU A 96 -18.48 -10.50 -6.97
C LEU A 96 -19.43 -11.19 -5.99
N VAL A 97 -20.72 -10.95 -6.16
CA VAL A 97 -21.81 -11.58 -5.39
C VAL A 97 -22.70 -12.45 -6.30
N PRO A 98 -23.46 -13.41 -5.76
CA PRO A 98 -24.34 -14.25 -6.58
C PRO A 98 -25.40 -13.45 -7.36
N SER A 99 -25.62 -13.82 -8.63
CA SER A 99 -26.60 -13.17 -9.54
C SER A 99 -28.02 -13.73 -9.46
N ASP A 100 -28.19 -14.85 -8.76
CA ASP A 100 -29.41 -15.66 -8.74
C ASP A 100 -30.44 -15.18 -7.71
N LYS A 101 -30.11 -14.17 -6.90
CA LYS A 101 -31.01 -13.57 -5.92
C LYS A 101 -31.49 -12.19 -6.39
N PRO A 102 -32.78 -11.84 -6.21
CA PRO A 102 -33.28 -10.51 -6.53
C PRO A 102 -32.79 -9.51 -5.48
N CYS A 103 -31.60 -8.94 -5.67
CA CYS A 103 -30.91 -8.15 -4.65
C CYS A 103 -30.86 -6.65 -4.96
N HIS A 104 -32.02 -5.99 -4.93
CA HIS A 104 -32.06 -4.56 -4.59
C HIS A 104 -31.79 -4.38 -3.08
N GLY A 105 -30.57 -4.68 -2.62
CA GLY A 105 -30.16 -4.48 -1.22
C GLY A 105 -29.00 -5.33 -0.70
N GLU A 106 -28.74 -6.51 -1.28
CA GLU A 106 -27.69 -7.41 -0.75
C GLU A 106 -26.28 -6.88 -1.02
N CYS A 107 -26.01 -6.25 -2.18
CA CYS A 107 -24.68 -5.70 -2.49
C CYS A 107 -24.23 -4.64 -1.46
N HIS A 108 -25.15 -3.76 -1.04
CA HIS A 108 -24.85 -2.77 -0.01
C HIS A 108 -24.60 -3.41 1.36
N ALA A 109 -25.34 -4.46 1.70
CA ALA A 109 -25.16 -5.19 2.95
C ALA A 109 -23.82 -5.95 2.97
N VAL A 110 -23.46 -6.63 1.88
CA VAL A 110 -22.16 -7.30 1.70
C VAL A 110 -21.05 -6.26 1.81
N ARG A 111 -21.11 -5.17 1.04
CA ARG A 111 -20.12 -4.08 1.10
C ARG A 111 -19.89 -3.61 2.53
N ARG A 112 -20.98 -3.30 3.27
CA ARG A 112 -20.89 -2.80 4.64
C ARG A 112 -20.30 -3.83 5.59
N ARG A 113 -20.68 -5.10 5.47
CA ARG A 113 -20.16 -6.19 6.31
C ARG A 113 -18.66 -6.39 6.08
N LEU A 114 -18.22 -6.42 4.83
CA LEU A 114 -16.81 -6.53 4.49
C LEU A 114 -16.01 -5.31 4.96
N SER A 115 -16.56 -4.09 4.83
CA SER A 115 -15.92 -2.89 5.37
C SER A 115 -15.72 -2.95 6.89
N VAL A 116 -16.72 -3.44 7.64
CA VAL A 116 -16.60 -3.63 9.10
C VAL A 116 -15.55 -4.69 9.42
N LEU A 117 -15.56 -5.81 8.69
CA LEU A 117 -14.56 -6.87 8.87
C LEU A 117 -13.14 -6.35 8.65
N LEU A 118 -12.91 -5.55 7.60
CA LEU A 118 -11.60 -4.97 7.29
C LEU A 118 -11.12 -4.01 8.39
N ALA A 119 -12.03 -3.20 8.95
CA ALA A 119 -11.73 -2.34 10.08
C ALA A 119 -11.39 -3.16 11.34
N GLU A 120 -12.20 -4.16 11.69
CA GLU A 120 -12.06 -4.90 12.95
C GLU A 120 -10.89 -5.89 12.97
N ARG A 121 -10.61 -6.57 11.84
CA ARG A 121 -9.55 -7.59 11.78
C ARG A 121 -8.20 -7.05 11.33
N PHE A 122 -8.20 -6.03 10.48
CA PHE A 122 -6.99 -5.58 9.80
C PHE A 122 -6.65 -4.11 10.06
N ASP A 123 -7.47 -3.39 10.84
CA ASP A 123 -7.28 -1.95 11.12
C ASP A 123 -7.27 -1.09 9.84
N ILE A 124 -8.02 -1.52 8.81
CA ILE A 124 -8.14 -0.81 7.53
C ILE A 124 -9.51 -0.12 7.46
N GLU A 125 -9.55 1.16 7.83
CA GLU A 125 -10.77 1.96 7.80
C GLU A 125 -11.06 2.56 6.41
N HIS A 126 -10.02 2.86 5.63
CA HIS A 126 -10.16 3.51 4.32
C HIS A 126 -10.27 2.48 3.19
N VAL A 127 -11.50 2.02 2.94
CA VAL A 127 -11.78 0.94 1.97
C VAL A 127 -12.71 1.40 0.85
N THR A 128 -12.36 1.05 -0.39
CA THR A 128 -13.23 1.19 -1.56
C THR A 128 -13.53 -0.19 -2.12
N LEU A 129 -14.73 -0.69 -1.89
CA LEU A 129 -15.17 -1.99 -2.38
C LEU A 129 -16.17 -1.78 -3.52
N GLN A 130 -15.78 -2.17 -4.72
CA GLN A 130 -16.70 -2.31 -5.85
C GLN A 130 -17.39 -3.66 -5.71
N VAL A 131 -18.71 -3.65 -5.63
CA VAL A 131 -19.51 -4.87 -5.51
C VAL A 131 -20.34 -5.02 -6.78
N ASP A 132 -20.14 -6.12 -7.49
CA ASP A 132 -20.86 -6.45 -8.71
C ASP A 132 -21.38 -7.88 -8.65
N HIS A 133 -22.22 -8.27 -9.59
CA HIS A 133 -22.78 -9.62 -9.65
C HIS A 133 -21.93 -10.52 -10.53
N PHE A 134 -21.84 -11.79 -10.17
CA PHE A 134 -21.14 -12.80 -10.95
C PHE A 134 -21.87 -13.02 -12.28
N HIS A 135 -21.46 -12.29 -13.32
CA HIS A 135 -22.00 -12.45 -14.66
C HIS A 135 -21.34 -13.65 -15.33
N THR A 136 -22.07 -14.77 -15.41
CA THR A 136 -21.72 -15.85 -16.35
C THR A 136 -22.00 -15.33 -17.76
N GLU A 137 -20.94 -14.86 -18.44
CA GLU A 137 -20.89 -14.44 -19.85
C GLU A 137 -21.81 -13.28 -20.29
N TYR A 138 -21.21 -12.12 -20.53
CA TYR A 138 -21.69 -11.20 -21.58
C TYR A 138 -20.52 -10.83 -22.49
N ARG A 139 -20.16 -11.75 -23.38
CA ARG A 139 -19.35 -11.45 -24.56
C ARG A 139 -20.22 -10.61 -25.49
N ILE A 140 -20.32 -9.30 -25.27
CA ILE A 140 -20.97 -8.41 -26.25
C ILE A 140 -20.19 -8.58 -27.57
N PRO A 141 -20.80 -9.13 -28.63
CA PRO A 141 -20.17 -9.06 -29.93
C PRO A 141 -20.16 -7.59 -30.30
N MET A 142 -18.97 -6.98 -30.42
CA MET A 142 -18.75 -5.59 -30.86
C MET A 142 -19.37 -5.25 -32.24
N GLN A 143 -20.10 -6.19 -32.87
CA GLN A 143 -20.76 -6.02 -34.15
C GLN A 143 -22.07 -5.22 -34.07
N GLU A 144 -22.77 -5.16 -32.92
CA GLU A 144 -24.05 -4.42 -32.83
C GLU A 144 -23.87 -2.90 -32.66
N ILE A 145 -22.76 -2.43 -32.08
CA ILE A 145 -22.51 -0.99 -31.89
C ILE A 145 -22.19 -0.29 -33.23
N ARG A 146 -21.67 -1.00 -34.23
CA ARG A 146 -21.31 -0.40 -35.52
C ARG A 146 -22.52 -0.14 -36.42
N GLN A 147 -23.61 -0.89 -36.27
CA GLN A 147 -24.80 -0.74 -37.11
C GLN A 147 -25.71 0.41 -36.68
N SER A 148 -25.74 0.77 -35.39
CA SER A 148 -26.50 1.93 -34.92
C SER A 148 -25.84 3.28 -35.26
N MET A 149 -24.52 3.30 -35.50
CA MET A 149 -23.79 4.50 -35.91
C MET A 149 -23.72 4.73 -37.42
N SER A 150 -24.04 3.73 -38.25
CA SER A 150 -24.09 3.88 -39.72
C SER A 150 -25.48 4.20 -40.27
N ALA A 151 -26.50 4.24 -39.41
CA ALA A 151 -27.90 4.49 -39.79
C ALA A 151 -28.40 5.88 -39.36
N SER A 152 -27.50 6.80 -38.99
CA SER A 152 -27.82 8.21 -38.72
C SER A 152 -27.06 9.16 -39.62
#